data_AF-A0A072U164-F1
#
_entry.id   AF-A0A072U164-F1
#
_cell.length_a   1.000
_cell.length_b   1.000
_cell.length_c   1.000
_cell.angle_alpha   90.00
_cell.angle_beta   90.00
_cell.angle_gamma   90.00
#
_symmetry.space_group_name_H-M   'P 1'
#
loop_
_entity.id
_entity.type
_entity.pdbx_description
1 polymer ?
#
loop_
_entity_poly.entity_id
_entity_poly.type
_entity_poly.pdbx_seq_one_letter_code
_entity_poly.pdbx_strand_id
1 'polypeptide(L)'
;MILRFPLPLHLHLHLNQLSVPNSLSPKRFITPHIFSHHPPLRSLHRTVPVLRVSSSYPAGLDETDIELGRLLSLLPEEMRRRVSEHPEVQMLIEVVMDLGRKPLARFPSGDFVISEYPITVEDIQYATAQVGDFAVDNRAGISRTLHRISAIRNRKGTIIGLTCRVGRAISGSAKLLQDLVQDGSSLLLIGPPGVGKTTIIREIARMLANDYNKRVMIVDTSNEIGGDGDIPHAGIGTARRMQVPNSDMQHKVLIEAVENHMPQVIVIDEIGTKLEAMAASTIAQRGIQLVATAHGITIENLISNPSLEMLVGGIQSVTLGDEEASRRGVQKTVLERKGPSTFSCAVEIISKTQLRIHRSLEATVDAILSGRLPNVEVRKMKSQEQEEILQKGPVINSPLENGGEIMLEDAPERADVQTRQDESPLMLPIDMLEDSWEHRLPLRLFCYGILEATVIQGVKQLKMNDADLQLTDNISEANALLALQSKLKKNSKIQAAFKSNDIPIYVTKTSSLEHVTKAIRALLSDYEDGLIVFGSIDKIKDSEKADALEVI
;
A
#
# COMPACT_ATOMS: atom_id res chain seq x y z
N MET A 1 -55.18 -12.54 16.13
CA MET A 1 -55.06 -13.68 15.19
C MET A 1 -53.65 -14.24 15.35
N ILE A 2 -53.50 -15.19 16.28
CA ILE A 2 -52.22 -15.80 16.69
C ILE A 2 -52.35 -17.29 16.38
N LEU A 3 -51.52 -17.80 15.48
CA LEU A 3 -51.47 -19.21 15.11
C LEU A 3 -50.51 -19.96 16.07
N ARG A 4 -51.02 -21.04 16.65
CA ARG A 4 -50.32 -22.00 17.52
C ARG A 4 -50.06 -23.32 16.78
N PHE A 5 -49.14 -24.09 17.37
CA PHE A 5 -48.83 -25.54 17.24
C PHE A 5 -47.51 -25.88 16.48
N PRO A 6 -46.82 -27.00 16.81
CA PRO A 6 -46.32 -27.42 18.14
C PRO A 6 -44.87 -28.01 18.12
N LEU A 7 -44.30 -28.20 19.31
CA LEU A 7 -43.05 -28.96 19.59
C LEU A 7 -43.24 -30.48 19.51
N PRO A 8 -42.18 -31.29 19.29
CA PRO A 8 -42.19 -32.72 19.61
C PRO A 8 -41.30 -33.09 20.83
N LEU A 9 -41.99 -33.61 21.84
CA LEU A 9 -41.74 -34.84 22.64
C LEU A 9 -40.31 -35.27 23.04
N HIS A 10 -40.09 -35.19 24.36
CA HIS A 10 -39.17 -35.98 25.18
C HIS A 10 -39.57 -37.47 25.21
N LEU A 11 -38.58 -38.37 25.16
CA LEU A 11 -38.67 -39.72 25.70
C LEU A 11 -37.93 -39.79 27.05
N HIS A 12 -38.66 -40.22 28.08
CA HIS A 12 -38.17 -40.64 29.39
C HIS A 12 -38.18 -42.18 29.47
N LEU A 13 -37.27 -42.77 30.26
CA LEU A 13 -37.34 -44.04 31.02
C LEU A 13 -35.89 -44.41 31.41
N HIS A 14 -35.49 -44.91 32.58
CA HIS A 14 -36.02 -45.05 33.93
C HIS A 14 -34.81 -45.37 34.87
N LEU A 15 -34.91 -45.03 36.15
CA LEU A 15 -33.91 -45.21 37.22
C LEU A 15 -33.54 -46.68 37.54
N ASN A 16 -32.33 -46.95 38.05
CA ASN A 16 -32.08 -47.16 39.51
C ASN A 16 -30.64 -47.60 39.87
N GLN A 17 -30.24 -47.15 41.07
CA GLN A 17 -29.00 -47.45 41.80
C GLN A 17 -28.98 -48.88 42.39
N LEU A 18 -27.79 -49.48 42.57
CA LEU A 18 -27.20 -49.82 43.89
C LEU A 18 -26.12 -50.92 43.85
N SER A 19 -25.15 -50.73 44.76
CA SER A 19 -24.39 -51.73 45.54
C SER A 19 -22.98 -52.18 45.11
N VAL A 20 -22.03 -51.89 46.01
CA VAL A 20 -20.71 -52.52 46.22
C VAL A 20 -20.90 -53.72 47.16
N PRO A 21 -20.07 -54.77 47.08
CA PRO A 21 -19.39 -55.20 48.31
C PRO A 21 -17.92 -55.65 48.13
N ASN A 22 -17.19 -55.53 49.24
CA ASN A 22 -15.78 -55.89 49.53
C ASN A 22 -15.44 -57.39 49.44
N SER A 23 -14.12 -57.69 49.33
CA SER A 23 -13.33 -58.82 49.91
C SER A 23 -12.19 -59.19 48.93
N LEU A 24 -10.93 -59.60 49.24
CA LEU A 24 -10.16 -60.11 50.39
C LEU A 24 -8.65 -59.89 50.10
N SER A 25 -7.82 -59.83 51.15
CA SER A 25 -6.34 -59.84 51.14
C SER A 25 -5.79 -61.29 51.32
N PRO A 26 -4.51 -61.54 51.69
CA PRO A 26 -3.21 -61.44 50.96
C PRO A 26 -2.43 -62.78 50.99
N LYS A 27 -1.25 -62.91 50.31
CA LYS A 27 -0.12 -63.76 50.80
C LYS A 27 1.23 -63.51 50.09
N ARG A 28 2.27 -63.53 50.93
CA ARG A 28 3.72 -63.27 50.76
C ARG A 28 4.48 -64.42 50.10
N PHE A 29 5.67 -64.15 49.53
CA PHE A 29 6.92 -64.93 49.70
C PHE A 29 8.13 -63.98 49.50
N ILE A 30 8.82 -63.53 50.57
CA ILE A 30 10.09 -64.01 51.18
C ILE A 30 11.38 -63.57 50.44
N THR A 31 12.18 -62.74 51.13
CA THR A 31 13.61 -62.40 50.93
C THR A 31 14.53 -63.48 51.56
N PRO A 32 15.87 -63.48 51.33
CA PRO A 32 16.72 -62.92 52.39
C PRO A 32 18.04 -62.22 51.97
N HIS A 33 18.41 -61.31 52.88
CA HIS A 33 19.61 -60.53 53.20
C HIS A 33 21.03 -60.97 52.79
N ILE A 34 21.95 -59.98 52.70
CA ILE A 34 23.12 -59.79 53.60
C ILE A 34 23.66 -58.32 53.58
N PHE A 35 23.83 -57.78 54.80
CA PHE A 35 24.65 -56.66 55.39
C PHE A 35 25.54 -55.75 54.49
N SER A 36 25.79 -54.45 54.78
CA SER A 36 26.17 -53.83 56.06
C SER A 36 26.18 -52.28 56.03
N HIS A 37 25.97 -51.70 57.21
CA HIS A 37 26.27 -50.37 57.78
C HIS A 37 26.90 -49.21 56.96
N HIS A 38 26.28 -48.03 57.07
CA HIS A 38 26.99 -46.74 57.22
C HIS A 38 26.21 -45.72 58.10
N PRO A 39 26.90 -44.86 58.89
CA PRO A 39 26.30 -43.86 59.79
C PRO A 39 26.06 -42.49 59.10
N PRO A 40 25.43 -41.50 59.77
CA PRO A 40 24.78 -40.36 59.10
C PRO A 40 25.66 -39.11 59.02
N LEU A 41 25.49 -38.29 57.97
CA LEU A 41 25.99 -36.91 57.97
C LEU A 41 25.00 -35.91 57.32
N ARG A 42 24.89 -34.78 58.01
CA ARG A 42 24.09 -33.60 57.73
C ARG A 42 24.53 -32.84 56.47
N SER A 43 23.58 -32.06 55.97
CA SER A 43 23.63 -30.99 54.96
C SER A 43 24.97 -30.30 54.73
N LEU A 44 25.35 -30.19 53.45
CA LEU A 44 26.03 -29.02 52.89
C LEU A 44 25.49 -28.79 51.48
N HIS A 45 24.96 -27.59 51.23
CA HIS A 45 24.61 -27.11 49.90
C HIS A 45 25.84 -27.23 48.97
N ARG A 46 25.69 -27.95 47.86
CA ARG A 46 26.60 -27.86 46.73
C ARG A 46 25.80 -27.84 45.44
N THR A 47 25.78 -26.67 44.81
CA THR A 47 25.29 -26.44 43.47
C THR A 47 26.04 -27.35 42.49
N VAL A 48 25.29 -28.14 41.73
CA VAL A 48 25.81 -28.92 40.60
C VAL A 48 25.64 -28.05 39.35
N PRO A 49 26.69 -27.77 38.58
CA PRO A 49 26.55 -27.01 37.35
C PRO A 49 25.84 -27.88 36.31
N VAL A 50 24.70 -27.39 35.83
CA VAL A 50 24.06 -27.94 34.63
C VAL A 50 24.95 -27.56 33.45
N LEU A 51 25.60 -28.57 32.85
CA LEU A 51 26.29 -28.45 31.57
C LEU A 51 25.30 -27.93 30.52
N ARG A 52 25.35 -26.63 30.24
CA ARG A 52 24.81 -26.05 29.02
C ARG A 52 25.63 -26.63 27.88
N VAL A 53 25.03 -27.52 27.09
CA VAL A 53 25.49 -27.80 25.74
C VAL A 53 25.23 -26.52 24.95
N SER A 54 26.23 -25.66 24.89
CA SER A 54 26.29 -24.57 23.92
C SER A 54 26.47 -25.22 22.56
N SER A 55 25.39 -25.31 21.79
CA SER A 55 25.48 -25.50 20.34
C SER A 55 26.13 -24.25 19.77
N SER A 56 27.46 -24.24 19.71
CA SER A 56 28.23 -23.27 18.93
C SER A 56 28.01 -23.60 17.46
N TYR A 57 26.89 -23.10 16.91
CA TYR A 57 26.80 -22.89 15.47
C TYR A 57 27.90 -21.90 15.08
N PRO A 58 28.60 -22.11 13.95
CA PRO A 58 29.61 -21.18 13.50
C PRO A 58 28.99 -19.80 13.30
N ALA A 59 29.67 -18.78 13.81
CA ALA A 59 29.22 -17.40 13.74
C ALA A 59 29.12 -16.93 12.29
N GLY A 60 27.94 -16.42 11.93
CA GLY A 60 27.76 -15.34 10.95
C GLY A 60 27.61 -15.74 9.48
N LEU A 61 26.51 -16.40 9.12
CA LEU A 61 25.79 -15.99 7.91
C LEU A 61 24.63 -15.14 8.40
N ASP A 62 24.50 -13.91 7.89
CA ASP A 62 23.35 -13.08 8.22
C ASP A 62 22.06 -13.82 7.80
N GLU A 63 20.99 -13.74 8.59
CA GLU A 63 19.72 -14.40 8.24
C GLU A 63 19.24 -13.92 6.86
N THR A 64 19.50 -12.64 6.56
CA THR A 64 19.33 -12.00 5.25
C THR A 64 20.10 -12.72 4.13
N ASP A 65 21.34 -13.16 4.38
CA ASP A 65 22.16 -13.87 3.38
C ASP A 65 21.57 -15.25 3.07
N ILE A 66 21.09 -15.94 4.10
CA ILE A 66 20.48 -17.26 3.96
C ILE A 66 19.19 -17.15 3.15
N GLU A 67 18.35 -16.14 3.43
CA GLU A 67 17.13 -15.87 2.67
C GLU A 67 17.46 -15.52 1.22
N LEU A 68 18.36 -14.56 0.99
CA LEU A 68 18.77 -14.14 -0.34
C LEU A 68 19.32 -15.32 -1.15
N GLY A 69 20.10 -16.19 -0.53
CA GLY A 69 20.58 -17.43 -1.13
C GLY A 69 19.47 -18.35 -1.64
N ARG A 70 18.31 -18.40 -0.97
CA ARG A 70 17.15 -19.17 -1.44
C ARG A 70 16.49 -18.55 -2.67
N LEU A 71 16.44 -17.22 -2.78
CA LEU A 71 15.96 -16.59 -4.02
C LEU A 71 16.95 -16.80 -5.17
N LEU A 72 18.26 -16.68 -4.89
CA LEU A 72 19.28 -16.90 -5.89
C LEU A 72 19.37 -18.36 -6.36
N SER A 73 18.88 -19.33 -5.56
CA SER A 73 18.80 -20.74 -5.99
C SER A 73 17.84 -20.97 -7.15
N LEU A 74 16.87 -20.06 -7.35
CA LEU A 74 15.97 -20.04 -8.49
C LEU A 74 16.69 -19.80 -9.82
N LEU A 75 17.88 -19.20 -9.78
CA LEU A 75 18.67 -18.92 -10.97
C LEU A 75 19.58 -20.11 -11.31
N PRO A 76 19.83 -20.39 -12.60
CA PRO A 76 20.90 -21.28 -13.05
C PRO A 76 22.25 -20.88 -12.46
N GLU A 77 23.17 -21.84 -12.32
CA GLU A 77 24.44 -21.67 -11.58
C GLU A 77 25.27 -20.47 -12.08
N GLU A 78 25.40 -20.28 -13.40
CA GLU A 78 26.15 -19.17 -13.97
C GLU A 78 25.52 -17.81 -13.64
N MET A 79 24.20 -17.70 -13.80
CA MET A 79 23.46 -16.47 -13.49
C MET A 79 23.53 -16.16 -11.99
N ARG A 80 23.38 -17.19 -11.15
CA ARG A 80 23.51 -17.09 -9.69
C ARG A 80 24.87 -16.55 -9.30
N ARG A 81 25.95 -17.08 -9.86
CA ARG A 81 27.32 -16.63 -9.60
C ARG A 81 27.49 -15.16 -9.97
N ARG A 82 27.06 -14.77 -11.19
CA ARG A 82 27.13 -13.38 -11.69
C ARG A 82 26.42 -12.38 -10.77
N VAL A 83 25.23 -12.72 -10.29
CA VAL A 83 24.49 -11.86 -9.34
C VAL A 83 25.19 -11.81 -7.98
N SER A 84 25.72 -12.94 -7.51
CA SER A 84 26.41 -13.05 -6.21
C SER A 84 27.73 -12.28 -6.16
N GLU A 85 28.42 -12.15 -7.29
CA GLU A 85 29.67 -11.39 -7.44
C GLU A 85 29.43 -9.86 -7.54
N HIS A 86 28.17 -9.42 -7.69
CA HIS A 86 27.86 -8.00 -7.82
C HIS A 86 28.15 -7.25 -6.49
N PRO A 87 28.82 -6.08 -6.51
CA PRO A 87 29.18 -5.34 -5.29
C PRO A 87 27.98 -4.97 -4.42
N GLU A 88 26.81 -4.77 -5.03
CA GLU A 88 25.56 -4.38 -4.36
C GLU A 88 24.60 -5.56 -4.15
N VAL A 89 25.07 -6.81 -4.15
CA VAL A 89 24.20 -8.00 -3.99
C VAL A 89 23.23 -7.89 -2.81
N GLN A 90 23.68 -7.33 -1.69
CA GLN A 90 22.87 -7.11 -0.49
C GLN A 90 21.69 -6.15 -0.70
N MET A 91 21.78 -5.28 -1.71
CA MET A 91 20.77 -4.29 -2.10
C MET A 91 19.96 -4.73 -3.33
N LEU A 92 20.09 -5.99 -3.77
CA LEU A 92 19.31 -6.54 -4.88
C LEU A 92 17.82 -6.27 -4.68
N ILE A 93 17.17 -5.63 -5.65
CA ILE A 93 15.76 -5.29 -5.60
C ILE A 93 14.93 -6.46 -6.16
N GLU A 94 15.28 -6.89 -7.36
CA GLU A 94 14.62 -7.99 -8.06
C GLU A 94 15.48 -8.56 -9.19
N VAL A 95 15.12 -9.76 -9.63
CA VAL A 95 15.64 -10.40 -10.84
C VAL A 95 14.49 -10.62 -11.82
N VAL A 96 14.67 -10.21 -13.07
CA VAL A 96 13.70 -10.31 -14.15
C VAL A 96 14.19 -11.32 -15.17
N MET A 97 13.34 -12.30 -15.48
CA MET A 97 13.60 -13.37 -16.44
C MET A 97 12.43 -13.46 -17.41
N ASP A 98 12.61 -12.97 -18.64
CA ASP A 98 11.59 -13.02 -19.69
C ASP A 98 12.08 -13.89 -20.84
N LEU A 99 11.28 -14.88 -21.26
CA LEU A 99 11.63 -15.78 -22.37
C LEU A 99 12.07 -15.00 -23.61
N GLY A 100 13.26 -15.32 -24.12
CA GLY A 100 13.85 -14.67 -25.30
C GLY A 100 14.49 -13.30 -25.03
N ARG A 101 14.59 -12.85 -23.77
CA ARG A 101 15.28 -11.62 -23.38
C ARG A 101 16.47 -11.91 -22.47
N LYS A 102 17.42 -10.99 -22.42
CA LYS A 102 18.56 -11.09 -21.49
C LYS A 102 18.05 -10.95 -20.05
N PRO A 103 18.49 -11.80 -19.11
CA PRO A 103 18.11 -11.68 -17.71
C PRO A 103 18.70 -10.42 -17.07
N LEU A 104 17.91 -9.77 -16.21
CA LEU A 104 18.28 -8.53 -15.55
C LEU A 104 18.20 -8.67 -14.03
N ALA A 105 19.17 -8.13 -13.31
CA ALA A 105 19.09 -7.87 -11.88
C ALA A 105 18.96 -6.36 -11.68
N ARG A 106 18.06 -5.92 -10.80
CA ARG A 106 17.88 -4.49 -10.50
C ARG A 106 18.52 -4.15 -9.17
N PHE A 107 19.35 -3.12 -9.18
CA PHE A 107 20.02 -2.54 -8.02
C PHE A 107 19.66 -1.05 -7.90
N PRO A 108 19.94 -0.40 -6.74
CA PRO A 108 19.77 1.04 -6.60
C PRO A 108 20.59 1.85 -7.62
N SER A 109 21.74 1.32 -8.04
CA SER A 109 22.60 1.90 -9.08
C SER A 109 22.08 1.74 -10.51
N GLY A 110 21.13 0.84 -10.74
CA GLY A 110 20.53 0.58 -12.05
C GLY A 110 20.36 -0.90 -12.38
N ASP A 111 20.05 -1.17 -13.65
CA ASP A 111 19.85 -2.51 -14.17
C ASP A 111 21.19 -3.15 -14.56
N PHE A 112 21.39 -4.39 -14.13
CA PHE A 112 22.56 -5.21 -14.42
C PHE A 112 22.18 -6.42 -15.29
N VAL A 113 22.80 -6.54 -16.46
CA VAL A 113 22.59 -7.68 -17.37
C VAL A 113 23.34 -8.91 -16.86
N ILE A 114 22.58 -9.89 -16.36
CA ILE A 114 23.11 -11.10 -15.70
C ILE A 114 23.74 -12.06 -16.72
N SER A 115 23.25 -12.08 -17.95
CA SER A 115 23.76 -12.93 -19.04
C SER A 115 23.57 -12.25 -20.39
N GLU A 116 24.53 -12.44 -21.30
CA GLU A 116 24.37 -12.03 -22.70
C GLU A 116 23.43 -12.98 -23.48
N TYR A 117 23.27 -14.20 -22.98
CA TYR A 117 22.36 -15.19 -23.56
C TYR A 117 20.91 -14.92 -23.10
N PRO A 118 19.93 -14.99 -24.01
CA PRO A 118 18.53 -14.86 -23.66
C PRO A 118 18.04 -15.99 -22.74
N ILE A 119 17.07 -15.69 -21.88
CA ILE A 119 16.35 -16.66 -21.05
C ILE A 119 15.65 -17.68 -21.93
N THR A 120 15.83 -18.94 -21.58
CA THR A 120 15.26 -20.12 -22.25
C THR A 120 14.01 -20.62 -21.52
N VAL A 121 13.31 -21.59 -22.14
CA VAL A 121 12.16 -22.24 -21.50
C VAL A 121 12.63 -23.06 -20.30
N GLU A 122 13.79 -23.69 -20.42
CA GLU A 122 14.44 -24.51 -19.39
C GLU A 122 14.78 -23.68 -18.14
N ASP A 123 15.23 -22.43 -18.31
CA ASP A 123 15.53 -21.53 -17.18
C ASP A 123 14.25 -21.20 -16.38
N ILE A 124 13.15 -20.92 -17.07
CA ILE A 124 11.85 -20.65 -16.43
C ILE A 124 11.32 -21.91 -15.73
N GLN A 125 11.46 -23.08 -16.36
CA GLN A 125 11.08 -24.36 -15.75
C GLN A 125 11.91 -24.66 -14.50
N TYR A 126 13.23 -24.42 -14.56
CA TYR A 126 14.14 -24.59 -13.43
C TYR A 126 13.75 -23.72 -12.23
N ALA A 127 13.41 -22.45 -12.48
CA ALA A 127 12.97 -21.54 -11.42
C ALA A 127 11.60 -21.96 -10.86
N THR A 128 10.61 -22.22 -11.72
CA THR A 128 9.24 -22.57 -11.31
C THR A 128 9.16 -23.88 -10.54
N ALA A 129 10.01 -24.86 -10.85
CA ALA A 129 10.09 -26.13 -10.10
C ALA A 129 10.50 -25.97 -8.63
N GLN A 130 11.11 -24.84 -8.25
CA GLN A 130 11.61 -24.59 -6.88
C GLN A 130 10.68 -23.69 -6.05
N VAL A 131 9.80 -22.91 -6.67
CA VAL A 131 8.97 -21.89 -6.00
C VAL A 131 7.68 -22.48 -5.41
N GLY A 132 7.16 -23.57 -6.00
CA GLY A 132 5.86 -24.14 -5.65
C GLY A 132 4.72 -23.61 -6.54
N ASP A 133 3.49 -23.84 -6.12
CA ASP A 133 2.30 -23.44 -6.89
C ASP A 133 2.07 -21.94 -6.84
N PHE A 134 1.77 -21.34 -7.99
CA PHE A 134 1.34 -19.96 -8.07
C PHE A 134 -0.13 -19.83 -7.70
N ALA A 135 -0.45 -18.84 -6.86
CA ALA A 135 -1.81 -18.48 -6.50
C ALA A 135 -2.57 -17.90 -7.71
N VAL A 136 -3.87 -17.67 -7.51
CA VAL A 136 -4.80 -17.18 -8.56
C VAL A 136 -4.38 -15.84 -9.15
N ASP A 137 -3.64 -15.02 -8.40
CA ASP A 137 -3.10 -13.72 -8.81
C ASP A 137 -1.73 -13.81 -9.51
N ASN A 138 -1.28 -15.02 -9.86
CA ASN A 138 0.03 -15.32 -10.44
C ASN A 138 1.23 -14.95 -9.54
N ARG A 139 1.02 -14.89 -8.23
CA ARG A 139 2.10 -14.70 -7.25
C ARG A 139 2.40 -16.00 -6.51
N ALA A 140 3.65 -16.16 -6.16
CA ALA A 140 4.14 -17.17 -5.23
C ALA A 140 5.27 -16.55 -4.41
N GLY A 141 5.63 -17.17 -3.30
CA GLY A 141 6.77 -16.80 -2.49
C GLY A 141 7.57 -18.05 -2.11
N ILE A 142 8.73 -17.81 -1.52
CA ILE A 142 9.57 -18.90 -1.02
C ILE A 142 9.26 -19.06 0.47
N SER A 143 8.89 -20.29 0.86
CA SER A 143 8.55 -20.63 2.24
C SER A 143 9.60 -20.11 3.23
N ARG A 144 9.11 -19.51 4.33
CA ARG A 144 9.94 -18.89 5.39
C ARG A 144 10.81 -17.73 4.93
N THR A 145 10.49 -17.07 3.82
CA THR A 145 11.13 -15.83 3.37
C THR A 145 10.05 -14.79 3.05
N LEU A 146 10.46 -13.54 2.81
CA LEU A 146 9.57 -12.50 2.29
C LEU A 146 9.69 -12.32 0.77
N HIS A 147 10.43 -13.20 0.10
CA HIS A 147 10.64 -13.11 -1.34
C HIS A 147 9.38 -13.44 -2.12
N ARG A 148 9.22 -12.75 -3.26
CA ARG A 148 8.02 -12.83 -4.09
C ARG A 148 8.37 -13.07 -5.53
N ILE A 149 7.71 -14.05 -6.14
CA ILE A 149 7.88 -14.45 -7.52
C ILE A 149 6.54 -14.20 -8.22
N SER A 150 6.56 -13.32 -9.21
CA SER A 150 5.39 -12.99 -10.02
C SER A 150 5.56 -13.59 -11.42
N ALA A 151 4.62 -14.43 -11.83
CA ALA A 151 4.65 -15.08 -13.13
C ALA A 151 3.89 -14.26 -14.19
N ILE A 152 4.51 -14.13 -15.37
CA ILE A 152 3.87 -13.65 -16.58
C ILE A 152 3.46 -14.88 -17.40
N ARG A 153 2.18 -14.97 -17.76
CA ARG A 153 1.64 -16.10 -18.53
C ARG A 153 1.20 -15.65 -19.93
N ASN A 154 1.37 -16.54 -20.90
CA ASN A 154 0.80 -16.36 -22.23
C ASN A 154 -0.70 -16.70 -22.26
N ARG A 155 -1.36 -16.52 -23.41
CA ARG A 155 -2.80 -16.82 -23.59
C ARG A 155 -3.19 -18.28 -23.33
N LYS A 156 -2.23 -19.22 -23.36
CA LYS A 156 -2.43 -20.64 -23.05
C LYS A 156 -2.20 -20.96 -21.57
N GLY A 157 -1.90 -19.97 -20.74
CA GLY A 157 -1.61 -20.13 -19.31
C GLY A 157 -0.18 -20.60 -19.01
N THR A 158 0.68 -20.77 -20.02
CA THR A 158 2.09 -21.15 -19.81
C THR A 158 2.87 -19.96 -19.25
N ILE A 159 3.70 -20.18 -18.22
CA ILE A 159 4.61 -19.16 -17.68
C ILE A 159 5.70 -18.89 -18.72
N ILE A 160 5.85 -17.62 -19.10
CA ILE A 160 6.83 -17.12 -20.07
C ILE A 160 7.76 -16.07 -19.48
N GLY A 161 7.53 -15.65 -18.25
CA GLY A 161 8.40 -14.71 -17.56
C GLY A 161 8.21 -14.74 -16.05
N LEU A 162 9.23 -14.32 -15.32
CA LEU A 162 9.26 -14.25 -13.86
C LEU A 162 9.87 -12.93 -13.41
N THR A 163 9.25 -12.33 -12.39
CA THR A 163 9.85 -11.25 -11.60
C THR A 163 10.05 -11.75 -10.18
N CYS A 164 11.31 -11.95 -9.79
CA CYS A 164 11.73 -12.46 -8.49
C CYS A 164 12.18 -11.29 -7.61
N ARG A 165 11.27 -10.76 -6.80
CA ARG A 165 11.49 -9.61 -5.92
C ARG A 165 12.01 -10.03 -4.55
N VAL A 166 13.06 -9.34 -4.10
CA VAL A 166 13.70 -9.58 -2.81
C VAL A 166 12.95 -8.85 -1.70
N GLY A 167 12.09 -9.56 -0.97
CA GLY A 167 11.55 -9.07 0.30
C GLY A 167 12.58 -9.16 1.43
N ARG A 168 12.52 -8.20 2.37
CA ARG A 168 13.40 -8.11 3.54
C ARG A 168 12.61 -7.68 4.77
N ALA A 169 12.97 -8.19 5.93
CA ALA A 169 12.49 -7.67 7.21
C ALA A 169 13.38 -6.51 7.66
N ILE A 170 12.79 -5.33 7.88
CA ILE A 170 13.54 -4.13 8.27
C ILE A 170 13.16 -3.76 9.70
N SER A 171 14.07 -4.06 10.62
CA SER A 171 13.95 -3.67 12.03
C SER A 171 14.06 -2.16 12.21
N GLY A 172 13.37 -1.60 13.22
CA GLY A 172 13.40 -0.17 13.51
C GLY A 172 12.54 0.69 12.58
N SER A 173 11.91 0.13 11.55
CA SER A 173 11.02 0.87 10.65
C SER A 173 9.81 1.50 11.36
N ALA A 174 9.34 0.91 12.45
CA ALA A 174 8.26 1.44 13.29
C ALA A 174 8.74 2.26 14.50
N LYS A 175 10.02 2.63 14.58
CA LYS A 175 10.60 3.36 15.72
C LYS A 175 9.85 4.66 16.04
N LEU A 176 9.49 5.42 15.00
CA LEU A 176 8.74 6.66 15.12
C LEU A 176 7.31 6.47 15.64
N LEU A 177 6.83 5.24 15.82
CA LEU A 177 5.50 4.91 16.34
C LEU A 177 5.55 4.15 17.66
N GLN A 178 6.75 3.98 18.24
CA GLN A 178 6.97 3.10 19.39
C GLN A 178 6.11 3.47 20.61
N ASP A 179 5.96 4.76 20.90
CA ASP A 179 5.09 5.27 21.97
C ASP A 179 3.62 4.89 21.74
N LEU A 180 3.10 5.11 20.54
CA LEU A 180 1.70 4.79 20.21
C LEU A 180 1.40 3.30 20.29
N VAL A 181 2.37 2.48 19.86
CA VAL A 181 2.29 1.01 19.95
C VAL A 181 2.30 0.58 21.42
N GLN A 182 3.20 1.15 22.24
CA GLN A 182 3.30 0.87 23.67
C GLN A 182 2.02 1.25 24.43
N ASP A 183 1.44 2.39 24.09
CA ASP A 183 0.21 2.91 24.72
C ASP A 183 -1.02 2.04 24.42
N GLY A 184 -0.90 1.03 23.54
CA GLY A 184 -2.00 0.14 23.18
C GLY A 184 -3.01 0.78 22.23
N SER A 185 -2.62 1.84 21.51
CA SER A 185 -3.49 2.52 20.56
C SER A 185 -3.86 1.60 19.39
N SER A 186 -5.10 1.69 18.91
CA SER A 186 -5.49 1.10 17.63
C SER A 186 -5.01 2.02 16.51
N LEU A 187 -4.17 1.51 15.61
CA LEU A 187 -3.44 2.26 14.60
C LEU A 187 -3.94 1.98 13.18
N LEU A 188 -4.33 3.05 12.48
CA LEU A 188 -4.58 3.01 11.04
C LEU A 188 -3.41 3.62 10.28
N LEU A 189 -2.78 2.85 9.39
CA LEU A 189 -1.68 3.29 8.54
C LEU A 189 -2.20 3.55 7.12
N ILE A 190 -1.99 4.75 6.60
CA ILE A 190 -2.38 5.11 5.23
C ILE A 190 -1.23 5.81 4.51
N GLY A 191 -1.28 5.82 3.17
CA GLY A 191 -0.26 6.45 2.35
C GLY A 191 -0.15 5.80 0.98
N PRO A 192 0.62 6.42 0.06
CA PRO A 192 0.76 5.94 -1.31
C PRO A 192 1.28 4.50 -1.41
N PRO A 193 1.12 3.82 -2.56
CA PRO A 193 1.79 2.55 -2.83
C PRO A 193 3.32 2.66 -2.67
N GLY A 194 3.97 1.63 -2.14
CA GLY A 194 5.44 1.56 -2.06
C GLY A 194 6.12 2.40 -0.97
N VAL A 195 5.38 3.18 -0.17
CA VAL A 195 5.97 4.03 0.90
C VAL A 195 6.46 3.27 2.14
N GLY A 196 6.19 1.96 2.22
CA GLY A 196 6.66 1.11 3.33
C GLY A 196 5.60 0.73 4.37
N LYS A 197 4.30 0.83 4.03
CA LYS A 197 3.17 0.40 4.88
C LYS A 197 3.36 -0.99 5.47
N THR A 198 3.58 -1.99 4.60
CA THR A 198 3.80 -3.40 4.99
C THR A 198 5.05 -3.58 5.86
N THR A 199 6.09 -2.78 5.62
CA THR A 199 7.32 -2.82 6.45
C THR A 199 7.04 -2.35 7.87
N ILE A 200 6.34 -1.22 8.02
CA ILE A 200 5.99 -0.65 9.32
C ILE A 200 5.02 -1.57 10.07
N ILE A 201 3.96 -2.06 9.43
CA ILE A 201 2.97 -2.92 10.10
C ILE A 201 3.57 -4.27 10.54
N ARG A 202 4.49 -4.83 9.76
CA ARG A 202 5.22 -6.06 10.12
C ARG A 202 6.06 -5.85 11.38
N GLU A 203 6.80 -4.74 11.44
CA GLU A 203 7.62 -4.42 12.62
C GLU A 203 6.73 -4.14 13.84
N ILE A 204 5.59 -3.45 13.68
CA ILE A 204 4.62 -3.27 14.77
C ILE A 204 4.12 -4.62 15.29
N ALA A 205 3.80 -5.57 14.41
CA ALA A 205 3.37 -6.91 14.80
C ALA A 205 4.46 -7.63 15.63
N ARG A 206 5.72 -7.56 15.18
CA ARG A 206 6.88 -8.10 15.90
C ARG A 206 7.04 -7.46 17.28
N MET A 207 6.98 -6.12 17.35
CA MET A 207 7.10 -5.37 18.61
C MET A 207 5.99 -5.76 19.60
N LEU A 208 4.74 -5.81 19.13
CA LEU A 208 3.59 -6.19 19.97
C LEU A 208 3.73 -7.63 20.49
N ALA A 209 4.17 -8.56 19.64
CA ALA A 209 4.31 -9.96 20.01
C ALA A 209 5.52 -10.22 20.94
N ASN A 210 6.70 -9.72 20.60
CA ASN A 210 7.95 -10.04 21.30
C ASN A 210 8.27 -9.06 22.42
N ASP A 211 8.17 -7.76 22.15
CA ASP A 211 8.64 -6.73 23.07
C ASP A 211 7.56 -6.44 24.14
N TYR A 212 6.28 -6.47 23.74
CA TYR A 212 5.13 -6.23 24.62
C TYR A 212 4.34 -7.49 25.01
N ASN A 213 4.78 -8.68 24.58
CA ASN A 213 4.20 -9.99 24.93
C ASN A 213 2.67 -10.08 24.73
N LYS A 214 2.15 -9.45 23.68
CA LYS A 214 0.72 -9.49 23.34
C LYS A 214 0.39 -10.74 22.53
N ARG A 215 -0.83 -11.24 22.71
CA ARG A 215 -1.40 -12.25 21.80
C ARG A 215 -1.79 -11.58 20.48
N VAL A 216 -0.87 -11.58 19.52
CA VAL A 216 -1.04 -10.97 18.19
C VAL A 216 -1.52 -12.02 17.19
N MET A 217 -2.60 -11.70 16.46
CA MET A 217 -3.04 -12.45 15.28
C MET A 217 -2.94 -11.56 14.05
N ILE A 218 -2.25 -12.02 13.02
CA ILE A 218 -2.15 -11.36 11.72
C ILE A 218 -3.14 -12.03 10.77
N VAL A 219 -4.01 -11.24 10.16
CA VAL A 219 -4.86 -11.68 9.04
C VAL A 219 -4.21 -11.18 7.76
N ASP A 220 -3.57 -12.10 7.04
CA ASP A 220 -2.68 -11.81 5.92
C ASP A 220 -3.30 -12.28 4.61
N THR A 221 -3.76 -11.33 3.80
CA THR A 221 -4.44 -11.61 2.53
C THR A 221 -3.45 -11.80 1.39
N SER A 222 -2.38 -11.00 1.38
CA SER A 222 -1.42 -10.96 0.28
C SER A 222 -0.17 -11.80 0.55
N ASN A 223 -0.11 -12.47 1.71
CA ASN A 223 1.09 -13.10 2.27
C ASN A 223 2.29 -12.14 2.35
N GLU A 224 2.03 -10.84 2.45
CA GLU A 224 3.09 -9.84 2.47
C GLU A 224 3.65 -9.65 3.87
N ILE A 225 2.84 -9.77 4.93
CA ILE A 225 3.31 -9.53 6.30
C ILE A 225 4.12 -10.72 6.80
N GLY A 226 3.53 -11.92 6.76
CA GLY A 226 4.12 -13.14 7.28
C GLY A 226 4.90 -13.96 6.27
N GLY A 227 5.01 -13.52 5.01
CA GLY A 227 5.64 -14.28 3.93
C GLY A 227 4.75 -15.41 3.41
N ASP A 228 5.25 -16.19 2.45
CA ASP A 228 4.50 -17.31 1.85
C ASP A 228 4.82 -18.67 2.50
N GLY A 229 4.01 -19.68 2.19
CA GLY A 229 4.06 -21.04 2.75
C GLY A 229 3.45 -21.14 4.15
N ASP A 230 3.36 -22.35 4.71
CA ASP A 230 2.65 -22.61 5.98
C ASP A 230 3.35 -22.03 7.22
N ILE A 231 4.68 -21.86 7.13
CA ILE A 231 5.51 -21.40 8.23
C ILE A 231 5.80 -19.91 8.03
N PRO A 232 5.32 -19.03 8.92
CA PRO A 232 5.52 -17.60 8.77
C PRO A 232 6.99 -17.21 8.97
N HIS A 233 7.35 -16.09 8.34
CA HIS A 233 8.65 -15.46 8.43
C HIS A 233 9.00 -15.00 9.85
N ALA A 234 10.26 -15.13 10.29
CA ALA A 234 10.69 -14.74 11.63
C ALA A 234 10.50 -13.24 11.94
N GLY A 235 10.43 -12.41 10.89
CA GLY A 235 10.20 -10.97 10.97
C GLY A 235 8.86 -10.53 11.58
N ILE A 236 7.89 -11.43 11.82
CA ILE A 236 6.68 -11.13 12.61
C ILE A 236 6.82 -11.52 14.09
N GLY A 237 7.98 -12.04 14.50
CA GLY A 237 8.23 -12.52 15.86
C GLY A 237 7.37 -13.74 16.20
N THR A 238 6.81 -13.74 17.42
CA THR A 238 5.92 -14.81 17.92
C THR A 238 4.45 -14.61 17.53
N ALA A 239 4.14 -13.61 16.70
CA ALA A 239 2.80 -13.37 16.21
C ALA A 239 2.28 -14.60 15.44
N ARG A 240 0.99 -14.90 15.62
CA ARG A 240 0.31 -15.95 14.86
C ARG A 240 -0.25 -15.36 13.58
N ARG A 241 -0.38 -16.18 12.54
CA ARG A 241 -0.91 -15.76 11.23
C ARG A 241 -2.08 -16.65 10.81
N MET A 242 -3.12 -16.02 10.28
CA MET A 242 -4.18 -16.65 9.51
C MET A 242 -4.08 -16.14 8.07
N GLN A 243 -3.98 -17.06 7.11
CA GLN A 243 -3.96 -16.73 5.68
C GLN A 243 -5.38 -16.64 5.17
N VAL A 244 -5.66 -15.65 4.33
CA VAL A 244 -6.98 -15.50 3.72
C VAL A 244 -7.01 -16.25 2.37
N PRO A 245 -7.91 -17.22 2.16
CA PRO A 245 -7.94 -18.01 0.92
C PRO A 245 -8.27 -17.20 -0.35
N ASN A 246 -9.10 -16.16 -0.22
CA ASN A 246 -9.39 -15.20 -1.27
C ASN A 246 -9.64 -13.82 -0.65
N SER A 247 -9.39 -12.75 -1.40
CA SER A 247 -9.57 -11.37 -0.90
C SER A 247 -10.97 -11.09 -0.35
N ASP A 248 -12.01 -11.61 -0.99
CA ASP A 248 -13.40 -11.36 -0.58
C ASP A 248 -13.77 -12.02 0.76
N MET A 249 -12.97 -12.98 1.24
CA MET A 249 -13.23 -13.73 2.47
C MET A 249 -12.53 -13.14 3.70
N GLN A 250 -11.73 -12.08 3.53
CA GLN A 250 -10.97 -11.46 4.63
C GLN A 250 -11.85 -11.08 5.82
N HIS A 251 -13.04 -10.51 5.58
CA HIS A 251 -13.98 -10.16 6.63
C HIS A 251 -14.44 -11.37 7.48
N LYS A 252 -14.55 -12.57 6.89
CA LYS A 252 -14.91 -13.78 7.63
C LYS A 252 -13.75 -14.29 8.48
N VAL A 253 -12.54 -14.25 7.92
CA VAL A 253 -11.32 -14.63 8.65
C VAL A 253 -11.07 -13.70 9.84
N LEU A 254 -11.38 -12.40 9.69
CA LEU A 254 -11.33 -11.44 10.81
C LEU A 254 -12.28 -11.82 11.95
N ILE A 255 -13.51 -12.26 11.64
CA ILE A 255 -14.48 -12.71 12.64
C ILE A 255 -14.00 -14.00 13.31
N GLU A 256 -13.58 -14.98 12.51
CA GLU A 256 -13.04 -16.26 12.98
C GLU A 256 -11.86 -16.08 13.93
N ALA A 257 -10.94 -15.16 13.60
CA ALA A 257 -9.78 -14.85 14.43
C ALA A 257 -10.18 -14.45 15.86
N VAL A 258 -11.25 -13.67 16.01
CA VAL A 258 -11.75 -13.25 17.32
C VAL A 258 -12.47 -14.38 18.04
N GLU A 259 -13.33 -15.12 17.34
CA GLU A 259 -14.16 -16.18 17.91
C GLU A 259 -13.32 -17.35 18.43
N ASN A 260 -12.25 -17.71 17.71
CA ASN A 260 -11.51 -18.95 17.97
C ASN A 260 -10.18 -18.75 18.72
N HIS A 261 -9.60 -17.54 18.71
CA HIS A 261 -8.21 -17.36 19.16
C HIS A 261 -8.00 -16.32 20.26
N MET A 262 -9.06 -15.63 20.73
CA MET A 262 -9.01 -14.63 21.81
C MET A 262 -7.80 -13.67 21.73
N PRO A 263 -7.53 -13.04 20.57
CA PRO A 263 -6.38 -12.17 20.40
C PRO A 263 -6.51 -10.91 21.26
N GLN A 264 -5.38 -10.35 21.69
CA GLN A 264 -5.32 -9.00 22.26
C GLN A 264 -5.13 -7.95 21.17
N VAL A 265 -4.47 -8.33 20.07
CA VAL A 265 -4.21 -7.49 18.91
C VAL A 265 -4.57 -8.26 17.64
N ILE A 266 -5.29 -7.62 16.72
CA ILE A 266 -5.40 -8.08 15.33
C ILE A 266 -4.65 -7.11 14.42
N VAL A 267 -3.76 -7.68 13.61
CA VAL A 267 -3.03 -6.97 12.56
C VAL A 267 -3.65 -7.33 11.21
N ILE A 268 -4.02 -6.33 10.41
CA ILE A 268 -4.74 -6.50 9.15
C ILE A 268 -3.90 -5.88 8.02
N ASP A 269 -3.57 -6.67 6.99
CA ASP A 269 -2.70 -6.22 5.90
C ASP A 269 -3.23 -4.95 5.23
N GLU A 270 -4.39 -5.03 4.59
CA GLU A 270 -5.08 -3.88 3.98
C GLU A 270 -6.59 -4.02 4.16
N ILE A 271 -7.27 -2.94 4.53
CA ILE A 271 -8.74 -2.83 4.53
C ILE A 271 -9.15 -2.05 3.28
N GLY A 272 -9.88 -2.71 2.39
CA GLY A 272 -10.35 -2.17 1.11
C GLY A 272 -11.85 -2.23 0.92
N THR A 273 -12.57 -3.12 1.61
CA THR A 273 -14.02 -3.32 1.40
C THR A 273 -14.87 -2.87 2.58
N LYS A 274 -16.15 -2.59 2.29
CA LYS A 274 -17.14 -2.23 3.32
C LYS A 274 -17.33 -3.34 4.37
N LEU A 275 -17.29 -4.60 3.93
CA LEU A 275 -17.44 -5.75 4.84
C LEU A 275 -16.26 -5.88 5.80
N GLU A 276 -15.03 -5.66 5.32
CA GLU A 276 -13.85 -5.61 6.18
C GLU A 276 -13.91 -4.45 7.17
N ALA A 277 -14.32 -3.25 6.72
CA ALA A 277 -14.47 -2.10 7.61
C ALA A 277 -15.53 -2.35 8.71
N MET A 278 -16.64 -3.01 8.37
CA MET A 278 -17.66 -3.44 9.33
C MET A 278 -17.13 -4.49 10.32
N ALA A 279 -16.39 -5.48 9.84
CA ALA A 279 -15.76 -6.49 10.69
C ALA A 279 -14.77 -5.83 11.66
N ALA A 280 -13.86 -4.98 11.16
CA ALA A 280 -12.90 -4.24 11.98
C ALA A 280 -13.61 -3.38 13.05
N SER A 281 -14.66 -2.64 12.69
CA SER A 281 -15.43 -1.84 13.65
C SER A 281 -16.04 -2.70 14.76
N THR A 282 -16.63 -3.85 14.40
CA THR A 282 -17.21 -4.80 15.36
C THR A 282 -16.14 -5.38 16.30
N ILE A 283 -14.94 -5.64 15.78
CA ILE A 283 -13.81 -6.15 16.55
C ILE A 283 -13.30 -5.08 17.54
N ALA A 284 -13.16 -3.84 17.08
CA ALA A 284 -12.76 -2.72 17.94
C ALA A 284 -13.73 -2.50 19.11
N GLN A 285 -15.04 -2.63 18.87
CA GLN A 285 -16.06 -2.54 19.92
C GLN A 285 -15.93 -3.62 21.00
N ARG A 286 -15.27 -4.75 20.71
CA ARG A 286 -14.94 -5.80 21.69
C ARG A 286 -13.68 -5.49 22.50
N GLY A 287 -13.06 -4.33 22.29
CA GLY A 287 -11.86 -3.89 23.01
C GLY A 287 -10.56 -4.53 22.54
N ILE A 288 -10.56 -5.12 21.34
CA ILE A 288 -9.36 -5.69 20.72
C ILE A 288 -8.58 -4.56 20.03
N GLN A 289 -7.28 -4.46 20.29
CA GLN A 289 -6.42 -3.50 19.62
C GLN A 289 -6.28 -3.86 18.14
N LEU A 290 -6.46 -2.89 17.25
CA LEU A 290 -6.32 -3.08 15.81
C LEU A 290 -5.11 -2.34 15.28
N VAL A 291 -4.33 -3.00 14.43
CA VAL A 291 -3.30 -2.36 13.60
C VAL A 291 -3.61 -2.72 12.16
N ALA A 292 -3.90 -1.75 11.31
CA ALA A 292 -4.27 -2.04 9.93
C ALA A 292 -3.68 -1.02 8.97
N THR A 293 -3.52 -1.42 7.70
CA THR A 293 -3.44 -0.45 6.61
C THR A 293 -4.79 -0.31 5.91
N ALA A 294 -5.02 0.79 5.20
CA ALA A 294 -6.21 0.95 4.37
C ALA A 294 -5.91 1.59 3.03
N HIS A 295 -6.79 1.35 2.07
CA HIS A 295 -6.74 1.95 0.75
C HIS A 295 -7.04 3.45 0.82
N GLY A 296 -6.00 4.28 0.73
CA GLY A 296 -6.13 5.74 0.80
C GLY A 296 -4.78 6.42 1.00
N ILE A 297 -4.69 7.69 0.60
CA ILE A 297 -3.48 8.50 0.75
C ILE A 297 -3.60 9.39 1.99
N THR A 298 -4.78 10.00 2.22
CA THR A 298 -5.04 10.89 3.36
C THR A 298 -6.34 10.55 4.10
N ILE A 299 -6.51 11.10 5.31
CA ILE A 299 -7.73 10.95 6.10
C ILE A 299 -8.96 11.50 5.36
N GLU A 300 -8.81 12.59 4.60
CA GLU A 300 -9.89 13.14 3.78
C GLU A 300 -10.39 12.13 2.73
N ASN A 301 -9.50 11.32 2.14
CA ASN A 301 -9.91 10.26 1.21
C ASN A 301 -10.76 9.20 1.90
N LEU A 302 -10.48 8.88 3.17
CA LEU A 302 -11.29 7.91 3.92
C LEU A 302 -12.66 8.50 4.28
N ILE A 303 -12.72 9.79 4.64
CA ILE A 303 -13.97 10.50 4.94
C ILE A 303 -14.90 10.52 3.73
N SER A 304 -14.37 10.72 2.52
CA SER A 304 -15.17 10.75 1.30
C SER A 304 -15.48 9.38 0.69
N ASN A 305 -14.87 8.30 1.20
CA ASN A 305 -15.03 6.94 0.68
C ASN A 305 -16.19 6.20 1.37
N PRO A 306 -17.32 5.92 0.70
CA PRO A 306 -18.48 5.28 1.32
C PRO A 306 -18.24 3.86 1.84
N SER A 307 -17.22 3.17 1.34
CA SER A 307 -16.84 1.82 1.79
C SER A 307 -15.99 1.87 3.06
N LEU A 308 -15.16 2.90 3.23
CA LEU A 308 -14.16 2.99 4.29
C LEU A 308 -14.45 4.05 5.34
N GLU A 309 -15.44 4.93 5.14
CA GLU A 309 -15.82 6.00 6.07
C GLU A 309 -16.09 5.48 7.50
N MET A 310 -16.52 4.23 7.62
CA MET A 310 -16.77 3.59 8.90
C MET A 310 -15.51 3.51 9.78
N LEU A 311 -14.33 3.35 9.17
CA LEU A 311 -13.05 3.29 9.91
C LEU A 311 -12.77 4.58 10.69
N VAL A 312 -13.28 5.71 10.18
CA VAL A 312 -13.10 7.05 10.74
C VAL A 312 -14.33 7.55 11.52
N GLY A 313 -15.26 6.64 11.84
CA GLY A 313 -16.46 6.92 12.65
C GLY A 313 -17.76 7.04 11.86
N GLY A 314 -17.73 6.82 10.54
CA GLY A 314 -18.85 6.92 9.61
C GLY A 314 -19.33 8.37 9.44
N ILE A 315 -19.80 8.76 8.25
CA ILE A 315 -20.21 10.15 7.99
C ILE A 315 -21.70 10.21 7.73
N GLN A 316 -22.39 11.15 8.38
CA GLN A 316 -23.82 11.40 8.19
C GLN A 316 -24.12 12.89 8.01
N SER A 317 -25.21 13.17 7.32
CA SER A 317 -25.76 14.50 7.18
C SER A 317 -26.82 14.73 8.25
N VAL A 318 -26.64 15.75 9.09
CA VAL A 318 -27.55 16.12 10.17
C VAL A 318 -28.15 17.48 9.87
N THR A 319 -29.47 17.62 10.06
CA THR A 319 -30.16 18.91 9.98
C THR A 319 -30.29 19.52 11.36
N LEU A 320 -29.58 20.61 11.59
CA LEU A 320 -29.64 21.46 12.78
C LEU A 320 -30.90 22.34 12.75
N GLY A 321 -31.45 22.62 13.94
CA GLY A 321 -32.49 23.64 14.10
C GLY A 321 -31.93 25.05 13.84
N ASP A 322 -32.82 26.00 13.58
CA ASP A 322 -32.47 27.37 13.15
C ASP A 322 -31.61 28.11 14.17
N GLU A 323 -31.92 27.96 15.46
CA GLU A 323 -31.16 28.55 16.56
C GLU A 323 -29.74 27.95 16.65
N GLU A 324 -29.59 26.63 16.48
CA GLU A 324 -28.31 25.93 16.57
C GLU A 324 -27.42 26.20 15.35
N ALA A 325 -28.02 26.24 14.16
CA ALA A 325 -27.33 26.60 12.92
C ALA A 325 -26.82 28.05 12.97
N SER A 326 -27.66 28.98 13.47
CA SER A 326 -27.27 30.38 13.68
C SER A 326 -26.16 30.52 14.72
N ARG A 327 -26.26 29.81 15.86
CA ARG A 327 -25.25 29.79 16.92
C ARG A 327 -23.88 29.31 16.42
N ARG A 328 -23.85 28.30 15.57
CA ARG A 328 -22.62 27.74 14.98
C ARG A 328 -22.13 28.48 13.74
N GLY A 329 -22.94 29.37 13.16
CA GLY A 329 -22.60 30.09 11.93
C GLY A 329 -22.51 29.18 10.70
N VAL A 330 -23.28 28.09 10.67
CA VAL A 330 -23.23 27.06 9.62
C VAL A 330 -24.58 26.91 8.91
N GLN A 331 -24.58 26.20 7.79
CA GLN A 331 -25.82 25.82 7.11
C GLN A 331 -26.66 24.91 8.02
N LYS A 332 -27.98 24.88 7.80
CA LYS A 332 -28.88 23.98 8.54
C LYS A 332 -28.48 22.52 8.38
N THR A 333 -27.87 22.14 7.26
CA THR A 333 -27.37 20.78 7.03
C THR A 333 -25.86 20.75 7.16
N VAL A 334 -25.35 19.91 8.06
CA VAL A 334 -23.92 19.73 8.32
C VAL A 334 -23.54 18.25 8.24
N LEU A 335 -22.28 17.97 7.93
CA LEU A 335 -21.73 16.62 8.02
C LEU A 335 -21.14 16.41 9.42
N GLU A 336 -21.50 15.30 10.05
CA GLU A 336 -20.98 14.89 11.37
C GLU A 336 -20.66 13.40 11.34
N ARG A 337 -19.81 12.95 12.28
CA ARG A 337 -19.57 11.52 12.46
C ARG A 337 -20.82 10.80 12.97
N LYS A 338 -21.01 9.54 12.56
CA LYS A 338 -22.09 8.66 13.05
C LYS A 338 -21.79 8.13 14.45
N GLY A 339 -20.51 7.94 14.79
CA GLY A 339 -20.08 7.37 16.05
C GLY A 339 -18.56 7.43 16.26
N PRO A 340 -18.04 6.63 17.22
CA PRO A 340 -16.61 6.57 17.49
C PRO A 340 -15.85 5.96 16.31
N SER A 341 -14.59 6.35 16.13
CA SER A 341 -13.75 5.76 15.08
C SER A 341 -13.30 4.35 15.45
N THR A 342 -13.14 3.48 14.44
CA THR A 342 -12.63 2.11 14.64
C THR A 342 -11.20 2.11 15.19
N PHE A 343 -10.41 3.11 14.80
CA PHE A 343 -9.03 3.31 15.26
C PHE A 343 -8.95 4.55 16.15
N SER A 344 -8.10 4.52 17.18
CA SER A 344 -7.89 5.67 18.06
C SER A 344 -6.94 6.69 17.42
N CYS A 345 -5.93 6.20 16.69
CA CYS A 345 -4.95 7.01 16.01
C CYS A 345 -4.84 6.62 14.53
N ALA A 346 -4.41 7.57 13.71
CA ALA A 346 -4.02 7.30 12.33
C ALA A 346 -2.64 7.87 12.02
N VAL A 347 -1.95 7.25 11.07
CA VAL A 347 -0.63 7.64 10.61
C VAL A 347 -0.65 7.70 9.09
N GLU A 348 -0.39 8.89 8.56
CA GLU A 348 -0.12 9.11 7.14
C GLU A 348 1.39 8.94 6.89
N ILE A 349 1.74 7.91 6.14
CA ILE A 349 3.12 7.61 5.75
C ILE A 349 3.44 8.43 4.50
N ILE A 350 4.14 9.54 4.71
CA ILE A 350 4.51 10.49 3.64
C ILE A 350 5.70 9.95 2.85
N SER A 351 6.68 9.38 3.55
CA SER A 351 7.84 8.73 2.97
C SER A 351 8.40 7.69 3.94
N LYS A 352 9.43 6.95 3.52
CA LYS A 352 10.13 5.97 4.38
C LYS A 352 10.73 6.60 5.65
N THR A 353 10.92 7.91 5.68
CA THR A 353 11.57 8.64 6.79
C THR A 353 10.68 9.69 7.44
N GLN A 354 9.45 9.88 6.95
CA GLN A 354 8.55 10.93 7.44
C GLN A 354 7.12 10.42 7.61
N LEU A 355 6.58 10.64 8.80
CA LEU A 355 5.22 10.28 9.19
C LEU A 355 4.46 11.53 9.65
N ARG A 356 3.15 11.57 9.37
CA ARG A 356 2.20 12.51 9.97
C ARG A 356 1.25 11.74 10.86
N ILE A 357 1.19 12.10 12.13
CA ILE A 357 0.49 11.37 13.18
C ILE A 357 -0.74 12.15 13.63
N HIS A 358 -1.86 11.46 13.57
CA HIS A 358 -3.15 11.88 14.08
C HIS A 358 -3.41 11.15 15.40
N ARG A 359 -2.96 11.74 16.53
CA ARG A 359 -3.09 11.10 17.86
C ARG A 359 -4.54 10.85 18.26
N SER A 360 -5.45 11.72 17.83
CA SER A 360 -6.89 11.49 17.93
C SER A 360 -7.46 11.55 16.52
N LEU A 361 -7.81 10.38 15.99
CA LEU A 361 -8.46 10.28 14.69
C LEU A 361 -9.82 10.99 14.71
N GLU A 362 -10.56 10.83 15.81
CA GLU A 362 -11.83 11.52 16.03
C GLU A 362 -11.72 13.05 15.93
N ALA A 363 -10.80 13.66 16.70
CA ALA A 363 -10.60 15.10 16.66
C ALA A 363 -10.12 15.60 15.29
N THR A 364 -9.35 14.77 14.57
CA THR A 364 -8.92 15.06 13.20
C THR A 364 -10.13 15.12 12.27
N VAL A 365 -10.99 14.10 12.29
CA VAL A 365 -12.16 14.01 11.43
C VAL A 365 -13.14 15.14 11.73
N ASP A 366 -13.39 15.43 13.01
CA ASP A 366 -14.28 16.53 13.41
C ASP A 366 -13.75 17.91 12.96
N ALA A 367 -12.43 18.11 13.03
CA ALA A 367 -11.81 19.32 12.49
C ALA A 367 -12.02 19.44 10.98
N ILE A 368 -11.77 18.37 10.22
CA ILE A 368 -11.94 18.33 8.75
C ILE A 368 -13.41 18.58 8.36
N LEU A 369 -14.37 17.90 8.99
CA LEU A 369 -15.79 18.06 8.70
C LEU A 369 -16.30 19.47 9.00
N SER A 370 -15.72 20.14 10.02
CA SER A 370 -16.00 21.54 10.34
C SER A 370 -15.24 22.55 9.47
N GLY A 371 -14.47 22.10 8.47
CA GLY A 371 -13.67 22.96 7.59
C GLY A 371 -12.43 23.55 8.25
N ARG A 372 -12.00 23.04 9.41
CA ARG A 372 -10.79 23.47 10.13
C ARG A 372 -9.61 22.56 9.80
N LEU A 373 -8.41 23.09 10.02
CA LEU A 373 -7.18 22.30 9.90
C LEU A 373 -7.02 21.39 11.13
N PRO A 374 -6.80 20.08 10.96
CA PRO A 374 -6.58 19.18 12.08
C PRO A 374 -5.20 19.44 12.72
N ASN A 375 -5.09 19.14 14.02
CA ASN A 375 -3.81 19.17 14.72
C ASN A 375 -3.07 17.85 14.49
N VAL A 376 -1.92 17.92 13.84
CA VAL A 376 -1.13 16.74 13.45
C VAL A 376 0.31 16.89 13.93
N GLU A 377 0.93 15.77 14.29
CA GLU A 377 2.33 15.71 14.69
C GLU A 377 3.16 15.15 13.53
N VAL A 378 4.18 15.88 13.08
CA VAL A 378 5.08 15.39 12.02
C VAL A 378 6.36 14.84 12.66
N ARG A 379 6.64 13.57 12.39
CA ARG A 379 7.86 12.88 12.85
C ARG A 379 8.75 12.55 11.68
N LYS A 380 10.05 12.82 11.83
CA LYS A 380 11.08 12.50 10.84
C LYS A 380 12.20 11.69 11.48
N MET A 381 12.72 10.70 10.75
CA MET A 381 13.98 10.05 11.10
C MET A 381 15.15 10.93 10.66
N LYS A 382 16.05 11.29 11.59
CA LYS A 382 17.36 11.86 11.23
C LYS A 382 18.32 10.73 10.83
N SER A 383 19.25 11.04 9.93
CA SER A 383 20.31 10.13 9.46
C SER A 383 21.30 9.70 10.54
N GLN A 384 21.20 10.24 11.77
CA GLN A 384 21.91 9.80 12.96
C GLN A 384 20.92 9.82 14.13
N GLU A 385 20.52 8.63 14.59
CA GLU A 385 19.89 8.21 15.87
C GLU A 385 19.28 9.25 16.83
N GLN A 386 18.65 10.32 16.34
CA GLN A 386 17.91 11.27 17.14
C GLN A 386 16.60 11.65 16.48
N GLU A 387 15.53 11.50 17.26
CA GLU A 387 14.17 11.85 16.89
C GLU A 387 14.01 13.37 16.90
N GLU A 388 13.37 13.93 15.87
CA GLU A 388 12.95 15.32 15.88
C GLU A 388 11.43 15.39 15.71
N ILE A 389 10.75 15.75 16.80
CA ILE A 389 9.34 16.06 16.81
C ILE A 389 9.20 17.50 16.33
N LEU A 390 8.90 17.70 15.05
CA LEU A 390 8.68 19.02 14.48
C LEU A 390 7.18 19.37 14.56
N GLN A 391 6.90 20.30 15.49
CA GLN A 391 5.66 21.06 15.73
C GLN A 391 4.39 20.28 16.14
N LYS A 392 3.75 20.78 17.20
CA LYS A 392 2.30 20.69 17.46
C LYS A 392 1.69 21.99 16.94
N GLY A 393 0.89 21.94 15.88
CA GLY A 393 0.24 23.13 15.35
C GLY A 393 -0.62 22.84 14.12
N PRO A 394 -1.60 23.69 13.80
CA PRO A 394 -2.33 23.61 12.54
C PRO A 394 -1.35 23.80 11.37
N VAL A 395 -1.34 22.86 10.43
CA VAL A 395 -0.42 22.92 9.28
C VAL A 395 -0.88 24.03 8.33
N ILE A 396 -0.14 25.14 8.32
CA ILE A 396 -0.21 26.15 7.26
C ILE A 396 0.70 25.67 6.12
N ASN A 397 0.14 25.44 4.94
CA ASN A 397 0.95 25.31 3.73
C ASN A 397 1.42 26.71 3.32
N SER A 398 2.61 27.14 3.72
CA SER A 398 3.26 28.35 3.16
C SER A 398 4.26 27.97 2.06
N PRO A 399 4.28 28.67 0.91
CA PRO A 399 5.37 28.60 -0.06
C PRO A 399 6.64 29.17 0.56
N LEU A 400 7.80 28.61 0.21
CA LEU A 400 9.10 29.10 0.65
C LEU A 400 9.32 30.55 0.21
N GLU A 401 9.42 31.47 1.17
CA GLU A 401 10.06 32.76 0.98
C GLU A 401 11.58 32.56 1.08
N ASN A 402 12.25 32.65 -0.07
CA ASN A 402 13.69 32.83 -0.12
C ASN A 402 14.01 34.29 0.23
N GLY A 403 14.46 34.53 1.46
CA GLY A 403 15.17 35.74 1.85
C GLY A 403 16.68 35.54 1.66
N GLY A 404 17.26 36.28 0.73
CA GLY A 404 18.70 36.40 0.52
C GLY A 404 18.97 37.63 -0.33
N GLU A 405 19.07 38.78 0.32
CA GLU A 405 19.61 40.02 -0.25
C GLU A 405 21.06 39.80 -0.72
N ILE A 406 21.44 40.43 -1.85
CA ILE A 406 22.54 41.42 -1.96
C ILE A 406 22.56 41.98 -3.40
N MET A 407 22.23 43.27 -3.48
CA MET A 407 22.81 44.40 -4.23
C MET A 407 23.26 44.32 -5.71
N LEU A 408 22.90 45.42 -6.37
CA LEU A 408 23.15 45.88 -7.75
C LEU A 408 24.63 46.18 -8.04
N GLU A 409 25.06 46.00 -9.31
CA GLU A 409 25.49 47.09 -10.23
C GLU A 409 26.04 46.58 -11.58
N ASP A 410 25.63 47.32 -12.62
CA ASP A 410 26.28 47.67 -13.89
C ASP A 410 26.59 46.69 -15.06
N ALA A 411 26.18 47.18 -16.24
CA ALA A 411 26.36 46.72 -17.62
C ALA A 411 27.80 47.03 -18.16
N PRO A 412 28.18 46.96 -19.47
CA PRO A 412 27.43 46.60 -20.69
C PRO A 412 28.22 45.78 -21.78
N GLU A 413 27.49 45.43 -22.85
CA GLU A 413 27.87 45.41 -24.28
C GLU A 413 29.08 44.64 -24.89
N ARG A 414 28.76 43.96 -26.01
CA ARG A 414 29.46 43.86 -27.33
C ARG A 414 30.27 42.60 -27.72
N ALA A 415 29.79 42.03 -28.85
CA ALA A 415 30.46 41.87 -30.15
C ALA A 415 31.02 40.49 -30.59
N ASP A 416 30.59 40.16 -31.83
CA ASP A 416 31.34 39.54 -32.94
C ASP A 416 31.73 38.05 -32.91
N VAL A 417 31.74 37.26 -33.99
CA VAL A 417 31.19 37.24 -35.37
C VAL A 417 31.86 36.02 -36.07
N GLN A 418 31.18 35.35 -37.03
CA GLN A 418 31.73 34.49 -38.13
C GLN A 418 32.32 33.08 -37.77
N THR A 419 32.22 31.98 -38.55
CA THR A 419 31.83 31.73 -39.97
C THR A 419 31.61 30.22 -40.31
N ARG A 420 30.95 29.97 -41.46
CA ARG A 420 31.12 28.89 -42.51
C ARG A 420 30.35 27.57 -42.33
N GLN A 421 29.30 27.33 -43.15
CA GLN A 421 29.28 26.66 -44.50
C GLN A 421 29.48 25.13 -44.37
N ASP A 422 28.68 24.22 -44.92
CA ASP A 422 27.96 24.25 -46.19
C ASP A 422 26.96 23.06 -46.33
N GLU A 423 26.13 23.14 -47.36
CA GLU A 423 25.45 22.07 -48.14
C GLU A 423 24.10 21.43 -47.74
N SER A 424 23.12 21.70 -48.62
CA SER A 424 21.81 21.07 -48.82
C SER A 424 21.90 19.63 -49.38
N PRO A 425 20.79 18.87 -49.42
CA PRO A 425 20.17 18.63 -50.74
C PRO A 425 18.62 18.48 -50.75
N LEU A 426 18.08 18.65 -51.97
CA LEU A 426 16.67 18.48 -52.40
C LEU A 426 16.43 17.10 -53.08
N MET A 427 15.26 16.50 -52.78
CA MET A 427 14.33 15.64 -53.59
C MET A 427 14.86 14.32 -54.24
N LEU A 428 14.11 13.22 -54.49
CA LEU A 428 12.71 12.84 -54.84
C LEU A 428 12.52 11.31 -54.49
N PRO A 429 11.45 10.57 -54.87
CA PRO A 429 9.99 10.79 -54.87
C PRO A 429 9.14 9.64 -54.24
N ILE A 430 7.87 9.96 -54.10
CA ILE A 430 6.67 9.16 -53.73
C ILE A 430 6.31 8.13 -54.84
N ASP A 431 6.12 6.84 -54.51
CA ASP A 431 4.80 6.22 -54.25
C ASP A 431 4.79 4.66 -54.26
N MET A 432 3.85 4.09 -53.50
CA MET A 432 3.27 2.71 -53.53
C MET A 432 3.88 1.58 -52.67
N LEU A 433 3.33 1.41 -51.45
CA LEU A 433 2.70 0.18 -50.87
C LEU A 433 2.46 0.46 -49.36
N GLU A 434 1.23 0.82 -48.96
CA GLU A 434 0.24 -0.09 -48.33
C GLU A 434 0.74 -0.82 -47.04
N ASP A 435 -0.02 -0.57 -45.96
CA ASP A 435 -0.06 -1.26 -44.67
C ASP A 435 1.06 -1.03 -43.64
N SER A 436 0.99 0.12 -42.96
CA SER A 436 1.40 0.20 -41.54
C SER A 436 0.33 0.92 -40.73
N TRP A 437 -0.47 0.15 -39.99
CA TRP A 437 -1.39 0.64 -38.97
C TRP A 437 -0.60 1.36 -37.89
N GLU A 438 -0.66 2.70 -37.89
CA GLU A 438 -0.13 3.54 -36.81
C GLU A 438 -0.88 3.24 -35.51
N HIS A 439 -0.18 2.71 -34.51
CA HIS A 439 -0.65 2.68 -33.12
C HIS A 439 -0.68 4.12 -32.56
N ARG A 440 -1.78 4.86 -32.80
CA ARG A 440 -2.05 6.10 -32.04
C ARG A 440 -2.26 5.74 -30.57
N LEU A 441 -1.40 6.25 -29.69
CA LEU A 441 -1.58 6.14 -28.25
C LEU A 441 -2.85 6.91 -27.84
N PRO A 442 -3.70 6.38 -26.93
CA PRO A 442 -4.94 7.01 -26.53
C PRO A 442 -4.66 8.35 -25.83
N LEU A 443 -5.39 9.39 -26.21
CA LEU A 443 -5.37 10.71 -25.58
C LEU A 443 -5.96 10.62 -24.16
N ARG A 444 -5.20 10.97 -23.12
CA ARG A 444 -5.62 10.90 -21.72
C ARG A 444 -6.14 12.23 -21.21
N LEU A 445 -7.40 12.28 -20.79
CA LEU A 445 -8.09 13.50 -20.37
C LEU A 445 -8.41 13.48 -18.87
N PHE A 446 -7.94 14.49 -18.14
CA PHE A 446 -8.32 14.68 -16.74
C PHE A 446 -9.55 15.58 -16.64
N CYS A 447 -10.60 15.12 -15.96
CA CYS A 447 -11.84 15.88 -15.80
C CYS A 447 -11.97 16.49 -14.40
N TYR A 448 -12.27 17.79 -14.30
CA TYR A 448 -12.46 18.46 -13.02
C TYR A 448 -13.78 19.24 -12.92
N GLY A 449 -14.68 18.76 -12.05
CA GLY A 449 -15.96 19.42 -11.80
C GLY A 449 -17.00 19.22 -12.90
N ILE A 450 -16.79 18.26 -13.81
CA ILE A 450 -17.71 17.79 -14.85
C ILE A 450 -17.93 16.30 -14.60
N LEU A 451 -19.17 15.82 -14.72
CA LEU A 451 -19.48 14.40 -14.57
C LEU A 451 -18.90 13.62 -15.76
N GLU A 452 -18.19 12.52 -15.48
CA GLU A 452 -17.63 11.63 -16.50
C GLU A 452 -18.68 11.14 -17.50
N ALA A 453 -19.90 10.85 -17.03
CA ALA A 453 -21.01 10.46 -17.89
C ALA A 453 -21.31 11.49 -18.99
N THR A 454 -21.21 12.79 -18.68
CA THR A 454 -21.41 13.87 -19.65
C THR A 454 -20.27 13.94 -20.65
N VAL A 455 -19.03 13.71 -20.19
CA VAL A 455 -17.84 13.69 -21.05
C VAL A 455 -17.90 12.51 -22.02
N ILE A 456 -18.23 11.31 -21.52
CA ILE A 456 -18.40 10.09 -22.31
C ILE A 456 -19.53 10.27 -23.35
N GLN A 457 -20.65 10.91 -22.97
CA GLN A 457 -21.72 11.24 -23.92
C GLN A 457 -21.26 12.23 -25.00
N GLY A 458 -20.43 13.22 -24.64
CA GLY A 458 -19.85 14.17 -25.61
C GLY A 458 -18.92 13.49 -26.61
N VAL A 459 -18.07 12.57 -26.14
CA VAL A 459 -17.18 11.75 -26.99
C VAL A 459 -17.99 10.88 -27.95
N LYS A 460 -19.07 10.23 -27.48
CA LYS A 460 -19.97 9.45 -28.34
C LYS A 460 -20.66 10.30 -29.42
N GLN A 461 -21.03 11.54 -29.11
CA GLN A 461 -21.62 12.47 -30.08
C GLN A 461 -20.63 12.86 -31.18
N LEU A 462 -19.33 12.86 -30.88
CA LEU A 462 -18.25 13.13 -31.84
C LEU A 462 -17.86 11.91 -32.69
N LYS A 463 -18.54 10.76 -32.53
CA LYS A 463 -18.27 9.50 -33.26
C LYS A 463 -16.83 9.00 -33.12
N MET A 464 -16.18 9.26 -31.99
CA MET A 464 -14.86 8.72 -31.70
C MET A 464 -14.96 7.25 -31.27
N ASN A 465 -13.92 6.46 -31.55
CA ASN A 465 -13.80 5.13 -30.97
C ASN A 465 -13.42 5.27 -29.49
N ASP A 466 -13.96 4.42 -28.62
CA ASP A 466 -13.62 4.39 -27.17
C ASP A 466 -12.11 4.15 -26.91
N ALA A 467 -11.35 3.77 -27.95
CA ALA A 467 -9.91 3.55 -27.91
C ALA A 467 -9.06 4.82 -28.10
N ASP A 468 -9.63 5.95 -28.54
CA ASP A 468 -8.87 7.15 -28.90
C ASP A 468 -8.75 8.16 -27.74
N LEU A 469 -9.66 8.09 -26.76
CA LEU A 469 -9.70 9.01 -25.61
C LEU A 469 -9.99 8.26 -24.31
N GLN A 470 -9.07 8.33 -23.35
CA GLN A 470 -9.19 7.73 -22.02
C GLN A 470 -9.32 8.80 -20.95
N LEU A 471 -10.24 8.63 -20.01
CA LEU A 471 -10.30 9.50 -18.83
C LEU A 471 -9.26 9.04 -17.81
N THR A 472 -8.58 9.99 -17.16
CA THR A 472 -7.58 9.71 -16.13
C THR A 472 -7.80 10.58 -14.90
N ASP A 473 -7.64 9.97 -13.73
CA ASP A 473 -7.64 10.65 -12.44
C ASP A 473 -6.22 11.02 -11.98
N ASN A 474 -5.21 10.72 -12.81
CA ASN A 474 -3.82 11.05 -12.54
C ASN A 474 -3.38 12.25 -13.38
N ILE A 475 -3.06 13.36 -12.70
CA ILE A 475 -2.60 14.61 -13.32
C ILE A 475 -1.32 14.39 -14.12
N SER A 476 -0.39 13.56 -13.64
CA SER A 476 0.90 13.30 -14.28
C SER A 476 0.80 12.48 -15.56
N GLU A 477 -0.33 11.82 -15.78
CA GLU A 477 -0.59 10.99 -16.96
C GLU A 477 -1.55 11.67 -17.95
N ALA A 478 -2.05 12.85 -17.61
CA ALA A 478 -3.03 13.58 -18.41
C ALA A 478 -2.34 14.34 -19.55
N ASN A 479 -2.85 14.19 -20.76
CA ASN A 479 -2.46 15.01 -21.91
C ASN A 479 -3.18 16.37 -21.92
N ALA A 480 -4.31 16.48 -21.24
CA ALA A 480 -5.07 17.72 -21.11
C ALA A 480 -6.01 17.71 -19.89
N LEU A 481 -6.35 18.91 -19.39
CA LEU A 481 -7.37 19.13 -18.36
C LEU A 481 -8.65 19.68 -18.98
N LEU A 482 -9.79 19.04 -18.72
CA LEU A 482 -11.12 19.58 -19.00
C LEU A 482 -11.85 19.92 -17.69
N ALA A 483 -12.09 21.20 -17.43
CA ALA A 483 -12.62 21.64 -16.14
C ALA A 483 -13.84 22.57 -16.24
N LEU A 484 -14.71 22.52 -15.25
CA LEU A 484 -15.77 23.53 -15.09
C LEU A 484 -15.17 24.82 -14.50
N GLN A 485 -15.34 25.95 -15.19
CA GLN A 485 -14.73 27.23 -14.84
C GLN A 485 -15.03 27.67 -13.40
N SER A 486 -16.26 27.47 -12.93
CA SER A 486 -16.69 27.82 -11.57
C SER A 486 -16.02 26.99 -10.47
N LYS A 487 -15.61 25.76 -10.78
CA LYS A 487 -14.91 24.84 -9.87
C LYS A 487 -13.41 25.06 -9.93
N LEU A 488 -12.87 25.29 -11.12
CA LEU A 488 -11.45 25.56 -11.33
C LEU A 488 -11.02 26.85 -10.64
N LYS A 489 -11.83 27.92 -10.67
CA LYS A 489 -11.55 29.18 -9.95
C LYS A 489 -11.43 29.01 -8.43
N LYS A 490 -12.10 28.01 -7.84
CA LYS A 490 -12.08 27.74 -6.39
C LYS A 490 -10.90 26.88 -5.93
N ASN A 491 -10.13 26.31 -6.87
CA ASN A 491 -9.04 25.40 -6.56
C ASN A 491 -7.75 25.81 -7.29
N SER A 492 -7.02 26.74 -6.68
CA SER A 492 -5.74 27.25 -7.17
C SER A 492 -4.66 26.17 -7.26
N LYS A 493 -4.75 25.10 -6.47
CA LYS A 493 -3.78 24.00 -6.47
C LYS A 493 -3.82 23.20 -7.77
N ILE A 494 -5.00 22.92 -8.31
CA ILE A 494 -5.15 22.21 -9.59
C ILE A 494 -4.65 23.09 -10.74
N GLN A 495 -4.97 24.38 -10.73
CA GLN A 495 -4.43 25.30 -11.74
C GLN A 495 -2.90 25.38 -11.69
N ALA A 496 -2.31 25.43 -10.49
CA ALA A 496 -0.86 25.44 -10.32
C ALA A 496 -0.22 24.14 -10.79
N ALA A 497 -0.83 22.98 -10.48
CA ALA A 497 -0.32 21.67 -10.88
C ALA A 497 -0.33 21.45 -12.41
N PHE A 498 -1.37 21.86 -13.11
CA PHE A 498 -1.40 21.72 -14.58
C PHE A 498 -0.52 22.74 -15.28
N LYS A 499 -0.40 23.97 -14.74
CA LYS A 499 0.55 24.98 -15.24
C LYS A 499 2.01 24.58 -15.02
N SER A 500 2.35 23.92 -13.92
CA SER A 500 3.73 23.50 -13.64
C SER A 500 4.20 22.31 -14.49
N ASN A 501 3.28 21.59 -15.12
CA ASN A 501 3.57 20.44 -15.98
C ASN A 501 3.37 20.74 -17.48
N ASP A 502 3.15 22.02 -17.84
CA ASP A 502 2.86 22.46 -19.22
C ASP A 502 1.71 21.70 -19.91
N ILE A 503 0.73 21.23 -19.12
CA ILE A 503 -0.43 20.50 -19.64
C ILE A 503 -1.54 21.50 -19.99
N PRO A 504 -2.12 21.45 -21.21
CA PRO A 504 -3.14 22.39 -21.65
C PRO A 504 -4.44 22.29 -20.84
N ILE A 505 -5.06 23.44 -20.56
CA ILE A 505 -6.27 23.57 -19.74
C ILE A 505 -7.43 24.09 -20.57
N TYR A 506 -8.46 23.27 -20.72
CA TYR A 506 -9.73 23.60 -21.38
C TYR A 506 -10.81 23.82 -20.33
N VAL A 507 -11.53 24.94 -20.43
CA VAL A 507 -12.57 25.31 -19.48
C VAL A 507 -13.95 25.35 -20.12
N THR A 508 -14.94 24.80 -19.43
CA THR A 508 -16.35 24.92 -19.80
C THR A 508 -17.08 25.81 -18.79
N LYS A 509 -18.02 26.63 -19.27
CA LYS A 509 -18.85 27.48 -18.40
C LYS A 509 -19.92 26.69 -17.66
N THR A 510 -20.50 25.69 -18.32
CA THR A 510 -21.58 24.85 -17.81
C THR A 510 -21.23 23.39 -18.04
N SER A 511 -21.77 22.50 -17.20
CA SER A 511 -21.65 21.05 -17.37
C SER A 511 -22.67 20.50 -18.38
N SER A 512 -23.19 21.34 -19.28
CA SER A 512 -24.13 20.90 -20.33
C SER A 512 -23.39 20.16 -21.43
N LEU A 513 -24.04 19.15 -22.00
CA LEU A 513 -23.46 18.29 -23.04
C LEU A 513 -22.91 19.11 -24.22
N GLU A 514 -23.63 20.12 -24.69
CA GLU A 514 -23.21 20.96 -25.82
C GLU A 514 -21.90 21.72 -25.57
N HIS A 515 -21.73 22.28 -24.37
CA HIS A 515 -20.51 23.00 -23.99
C HIS A 515 -19.33 22.07 -23.76
N VAL A 516 -19.58 20.88 -23.20
CA VAL A 516 -18.58 19.83 -23.02
C VAL A 516 -18.12 19.29 -24.38
N THR A 517 -19.03 18.97 -25.29
CA THR A 517 -18.73 18.51 -26.65
C THR A 517 -17.95 19.56 -27.45
N LYS A 518 -18.26 20.86 -27.30
CA LYS A 518 -17.50 21.93 -27.97
C LYS A 518 -16.07 22.05 -27.44
N ALA A 519 -15.87 21.89 -26.13
CA ALA A 519 -14.53 21.93 -25.54
C ALA A 519 -13.67 20.72 -25.91
N ILE A 520 -14.26 19.52 -25.99
CA ILE A 520 -13.57 18.31 -26.47
C ILE A 520 -13.15 18.48 -27.94
N ARG A 521 -14.01 19.08 -28.78
CA ARG A 521 -13.67 19.35 -30.18
C ARG A 521 -12.48 20.31 -30.34
N ALA A 522 -12.41 21.36 -29.53
CA ALA A 522 -11.28 22.30 -29.53
C ALA A 522 -9.98 21.59 -29.13
N LEU A 523 -10.04 20.76 -28.09
CA LEU A 523 -8.91 19.96 -27.62
C LEU A 523 -8.35 19.03 -28.71
N LEU A 524 -9.22 18.40 -29.50
CA LEU A 524 -8.80 17.51 -30.58
C LEU A 524 -8.14 18.26 -31.75
N SER A 525 -8.65 19.46 -32.07
CA SER A 525 -8.04 20.32 -33.10
C SER A 525 -6.61 20.69 -32.73
N ASP A 526 -6.39 21.08 -31.47
CA ASP A 526 -5.05 21.46 -30.97
C ASP A 526 -4.10 20.26 -30.87
N TYR A 527 -4.63 19.03 -30.77
CA TYR A 527 -3.84 17.81 -30.65
C TYR A 527 -3.44 17.22 -32.01
N GLU A 528 -4.23 17.43 -33.07
CA GLU A 528 -3.87 16.99 -34.44
C GLU A 528 -2.75 17.85 -35.07
N ASP A 529 -2.56 19.09 -34.62
CA ASP A 529 -1.49 19.99 -35.10
C ASP A 529 -0.09 19.69 -34.52
N GLY A 530 0.05 18.72 -33.60
CA GLY A 530 1.23 18.53 -32.74
C GLY A 530 2.32 17.52 -33.15
N LEU A 531 2.36 17.02 -34.40
CA LEU A 531 3.40 16.07 -34.85
C LEU A 531 4.64 16.76 -35.48
N ILE A 532 5.73 16.79 -34.69
CA ILE A 532 7.20 16.98 -34.93
C ILE A 532 7.86 18.39 -34.93
N VAL A 533 8.90 18.50 -34.08
CA VAL A 533 10.20 19.24 -34.10
C VAL A 533 10.34 20.47 -33.17
N PHE A 534 11.27 20.35 -32.21
CA PHE A 534 11.83 21.44 -31.40
C PHE A 534 12.51 22.52 -32.28
N GLY A 535 12.09 23.78 -32.15
CA GLY A 535 12.82 24.92 -32.70
C GLY A 535 12.10 26.27 -32.56
N SER A 536 12.61 27.10 -31.64
CA SER A 536 12.54 28.58 -31.58
C SER A 536 11.16 29.29 -31.59
N ILE A 537 10.93 30.03 -30.52
CA ILE A 537 9.89 31.08 -30.38
C ILE A 537 10.24 32.25 -31.31
N ASP A 538 9.44 32.47 -32.35
CA ASP A 538 8.77 33.76 -32.61
C ASP A 538 7.91 33.72 -33.89
N LYS A 539 6.73 34.37 -33.79
CA LYS A 539 5.76 34.78 -34.83
C LYS A 539 4.50 33.91 -35.08
N ILE A 540 3.45 34.30 -34.34
CA ILE A 540 2.13 34.80 -34.82
C ILE A 540 1.26 33.87 -35.69
N LYS A 541 0.10 33.48 -35.14
CA LYS A 541 -1.21 34.01 -35.59
C LYS A 541 -2.28 33.89 -34.49
N ASP A 542 -2.68 35.06 -34.00
CA ASP A 542 -3.91 35.31 -33.27
C ASP A 542 -5.11 35.12 -34.22
N SER A 543 -5.83 34.01 -34.08
CA SER A 543 -7.26 33.91 -34.34
C SER A 543 -7.73 32.54 -33.88
N GLU A 544 -8.82 32.51 -33.11
CA GLU A 544 -9.50 31.33 -32.54
C GLU A 544 -9.17 30.97 -31.07
N LYS A 545 -8.83 31.97 -30.25
CA LYS A 545 -9.24 31.96 -28.83
C LYS A 545 -10.74 32.25 -28.74
N ALA A 546 -11.59 31.23 -28.80
CA ALA A 546 -13.03 31.41 -28.66
C ALA A 546 -13.46 31.50 -27.18
N ASP A 547 -13.56 32.74 -26.73
CA ASP A 547 -14.38 33.32 -25.66
C ASP A 547 -15.29 32.40 -24.82
N ALA A 548 -15.18 32.55 -23.50
CA ALA A 548 -15.88 33.68 -22.89
C ALA A 548 -15.51 33.88 -21.40
N LEU A 549 -14.80 34.96 -21.12
CA LEU A 549 -14.90 35.73 -19.87
C LEU A 549 -15.89 36.85 -20.16
N GLU A 550 -16.92 37.02 -19.32
CA GLU A 550 -17.57 38.32 -19.21
C GLU A 550 -18.26 38.51 -17.85
N VAL A 551 -17.97 39.69 -17.28
CA VAL A 551 -18.69 40.50 -16.28
C VAL A 551 -18.44 40.24 -14.77
N ILE A 552 -17.67 41.20 -14.23
CA ILE A 552 -17.32 41.64 -12.85
C ILE A 552 -16.31 40.77 -12.06
#